data_AF-F4L4U7-F1
#
_entry.id   AF-F4L4U7-F1
#
_cell.length_a   1.000
_cell.length_b   1.000
_cell.length_c   1.000
_cell.angle_alpha   90.00
_cell.angle_beta   90.00
_cell.angle_gamma   90.00
#
_symmetry.space_group_name_H-M   'P 1'
#
loop_
_entity.id
_entity.type
_entity.pdbx_description
1 polymer ?
#
loop_
_entity_poly.entity_id
_entity_poly.type
_entity_poly.pdbx_seq_one_letter_code
_entity_poly.pdbx_strand_id
1 'polypeptide(L)'
;MSPSLLKPSGSSPRTYILLMGRNRRNQEPLTAYDIAKKRVEEKKQFYRHLSSYVVMSAFFYMINYLSSPGQWWFYWPMLGWGVGLAFHYVNIFGIPGLIEEMSPEWEEKQIQAELRRLEKKGMDISKPAPREEKPLELKELEKRKKESWDDNELV
;
A
#
# COMPACT_ATOMS: atom_id res chain seq x y z
N MET A 1 -14.03 -61.22 -1.56
CA MET A 1 -15.43 -60.79 -1.38
C MET A 1 -15.40 -59.26 -1.41
N SER A 2 -15.42 -58.70 -2.61
CA SER A 2 -15.21 -57.26 -2.86
C SER A 2 -16.57 -56.62 -3.15
N PRO A 3 -16.98 -55.56 -2.42
CA PRO A 3 -18.23 -54.86 -2.71
C PRO A 3 -18.04 -53.89 -3.89
N SER A 4 -18.81 -54.11 -4.94
CA SER A 4 -18.89 -53.32 -6.16
C SER A 4 -19.70 -52.03 -5.94
N LEU A 5 -19.03 -50.90 -6.18
CA LEU A 5 -19.48 -49.69 -6.88
C LEU A 5 -20.99 -49.42 -7.00
N LEU A 6 -21.49 -48.49 -6.18
CA LEU A 6 -22.68 -47.70 -6.49
C LEU A 6 -22.26 -46.29 -6.92
N LYS A 7 -22.41 -46.02 -8.23
CA LYS A 7 -22.26 -44.71 -8.85
C LYS A 7 -23.61 -43.98 -8.78
N PRO A 8 -23.73 -42.83 -8.09
CA PRO A 8 -24.94 -42.02 -8.23
C PRO A 8 -24.89 -41.21 -9.54
N SER A 9 -25.97 -41.37 -10.29
CA SER A 9 -26.36 -40.63 -11.48
C SER A 9 -26.71 -39.17 -11.14
N GLY A 10 -26.56 -38.28 -12.12
CA GLY A 10 -26.50 -36.82 -12.01
C GLY A 10 -27.48 -36.12 -11.06
N SER A 11 -26.96 -35.11 -10.34
CA SER A 11 -27.76 -34.00 -9.81
C SER A 11 -26.94 -32.72 -9.63
N SER A 12 -27.18 -31.78 -10.56
CA SER A 12 -27.10 -30.31 -10.47
C SER A 12 -25.73 -29.60 -10.29
N PRO A 13 -25.37 -28.64 -11.19
CA PRO A 13 -24.22 -27.74 -11.04
C PRO A 13 -24.30 -26.76 -9.85
N ARG A 14 -25.42 -26.73 -9.12
CA ARG A 14 -25.70 -25.72 -8.08
C ARG A 14 -25.15 -26.05 -6.69
N THR A 15 -24.51 -27.20 -6.51
CA THR A 15 -24.00 -27.63 -5.20
C THR A 15 -22.71 -26.91 -4.80
N TYR A 16 -21.98 -26.31 -5.74
CA TYR A 16 -20.73 -25.60 -5.44
C TYR A 16 -20.94 -24.22 -4.78
N ILE A 17 -22.14 -23.63 -4.83
CA ILE A 17 -22.42 -22.32 -4.18
C ILE A 17 -22.51 -22.45 -2.65
N LEU A 18 -22.70 -23.66 -2.10
CA LEU A 18 -22.80 -23.90 -0.67
C LEU A 18 -21.45 -24.17 0.04
N LEU A 19 -20.33 -24.23 -0.69
CA LEU A 19 -18.99 -24.35 -0.10
C LEU A 19 -18.30 -22.99 0.16
N MET A 20 -18.94 -21.88 -0.21
CA MET A 20 -18.50 -20.52 0.13
C MET A 20 -19.07 -20.03 1.46
N GLY A 21 -19.21 -20.94 2.42
CA GLY A 21 -19.24 -20.60 3.85
C GLY A 21 -17.85 -20.14 4.31
N ARG A 22 -17.40 -19.00 3.80
CA ARG A 22 -16.20 -18.29 4.25
C ARG A 22 -16.27 -18.20 5.78
N ASN A 23 -15.35 -18.87 6.45
CA ASN A 23 -15.27 -19.01 7.90
C ASN A 23 -15.18 -17.64 8.60
N ARG A 24 -16.32 -17.00 8.81
CA ARG A 24 -16.52 -15.69 9.45
C ARG A 24 -16.61 -15.83 10.98
N ARG A 25 -15.82 -16.73 11.59
CA ARG A 25 -15.92 -17.08 13.02
C ARG A 25 -14.81 -16.51 13.90
N ASN A 26 -13.81 -15.84 13.34
CA ASN A 26 -12.65 -15.33 14.10
C ASN A 26 -12.38 -13.83 13.88
N GLN A 27 -13.38 -13.05 13.45
CA GLN A 27 -13.28 -11.58 13.46
C GLN A 27 -13.96 -11.06 14.74
N GLU A 28 -13.41 -11.43 15.90
CA GLU A 28 -13.68 -10.66 17.11
C GLU A 28 -13.21 -9.22 16.82
N PRO A 29 -14.06 -8.19 16.99
CA PRO A 29 -13.63 -6.82 16.81
C PRO A 29 -12.48 -6.56 17.79
N LEU A 30 -11.31 -6.15 17.28
CA LEU A 30 -10.16 -5.78 18.10
C LEU A 30 -10.64 -4.79 19.17
N THR A 31 -10.62 -5.22 20.43
CA THR A 31 -11.09 -4.37 21.52
C THR A 31 -10.12 -3.19 21.67
N ALA A 32 -10.56 -2.09 22.26
CA ALA A 32 -9.66 -0.97 22.56
C ALA A 32 -8.44 -1.42 23.39
N TYR A 33 -8.63 -2.44 24.23
CA TYR A 33 -7.56 -3.09 24.99
C TYR A 33 -6.54 -3.80 24.07
N ASP A 34 -6.97 -4.54 23.05
CA ASP A 34 -6.08 -5.21 22.11
C ASP A 34 -5.25 -4.21 21.29
N ILE A 35 -5.87 -3.11 20.87
CA ILE A 35 -5.20 -2.00 20.19
C ILE A 35 -4.15 -1.38 21.11
N ALA A 36 -4.53 -1.05 22.35
CA ALA A 36 -3.62 -0.48 23.34
C ALA A 36 -2.45 -1.43 23.64
N LYS A 37 -2.71 -2.73 23.82
CA LYS A 37 -1.71 -3.76 24.07
C LYS A 37 -0.71 -3.87 22.91
N LYS A 38 -1.20 -3.88 21.66
CA LYS A 38 -0.34 -3.93 20.48
C LYS A 38 0.59 -2.70 20.41
N ARG A 39 0.05 -1.51 20.67
CA ARG A 39 0.84 -0.26 20.71
C ARG A 39 1.92 -0.30 21.80
N VAL A 40 1.63 -0.86 22.97
CA VAL A 40 2.61 -1.03 24.06
C VAL A 40 3.71 -2.02 23.66
N GLU A 41 3.34 -3.14 23.03
CA GLU A 41 4.30 -4.14 22.58
C GLU A 41 5.24 -3.59 21.50
N GLU A 42 4.71 -2.83 20.54
CA GLU A 42 5.52 -2.11 19.53
C GLU A 42 6.52 -1.15 20.18
N LYS A 43 6.08 -0.35 21.16
CA LYS A 43 6.98 0.54 21.93
C LYS A 43 8.08 -0.25 22.65
N LYS A 44 7.72 -1.37 23.29
CA LYS A 44 8.69 -2.22 24.01
C LYS A 44 9.75 -2.79 23.06
N GLN A 45 9.33 -3.25 21.88
CA GLN A 45 10.26 -3.74 20.86
C GLN A 45 11.20 -2.64 20.37
N PHE A 46 10.69 -1.42 20.15
CA PHE A 46 11.52 -0.27 19.83
C PHE A 46 12.59 0.00 20.89
N TYR A 47 12.21 0.04 22.18
CA TYR A 47 13.18 0.28 23.26
C TYR A 47 14.27 -0.80 23.33
N ARG A 48 13.93 -2.05 23.04
CA ARG A 48 14.92 -3.14 22.95
C ARG A 48 15.89 -2.93 21.79
N HIS A 49 15.41 -2.46 20.64
CA HIS A 49 16.29 -2.16 19.51
C HIS A 49 17.15 -0.92 19.77
N LEU A 50 16.57 0.13 20.37
CA LEU A 50 17.29 1.33 20.77
C LEU A 50 18.38 1.02 21.80
N SER A 51 18.10 0.19 22.82
CA SER A 51 19.12 -0.19 23.80
C SER A 51 20.28 -0.96 23.17
N SER A 52 19.98 -1.90 22.27
CA SER A 52 21.00 -2.60 21.49
C SER A 52 21.84 -1.64 20.65
N TYR A 53 21.20 -0.67 19.99
CA TYR A 53 21.88 0.36 19.21
C TYR A 53 22.83 1.20 20.07
N VAL A 54 22.40 1.63 21.26
CA VAL A 54 23.25 2.41 22.18
C VAL A 54 24.44 1.60 22.66
N VAL A 55 24.24 0.35 23.06
CA VAL A 55 25.33 -0.54 23.51
C VAL A 55 26.34 -0.76 22.38
N MET A 56 25.87 -1.05 21.17
CA MET A 56 26.74 -1.28 20.02
C MET A 56 27.47 0.00 19.59
N SER A 57 26.81 1.15 19.67
CA SER A 57 27.41 2.46 19.38
C SER A 57 28.53 2.77 20.37
N ALA A 58 28.31 2.52 21.67
CA ALA A 58 29.34 2.68 22.70
C ALA A 58 30.51 1.71 22.48
N PHE A 59 30.23 0.48 22.08
CA PHE A 59 31.25 -0.52 21.74
C PHE A 59 32.10 -0.08 20.53
N PHE A 60 31.49 0.36 19.43
CA PHE A 60 32.23 0.86 18.27
C PHE A 60 33.03 2.11 18.57
N TYR A 61 32.44 3.04 19.33
CA TYR A 61 33.15 4.23 19.81
C TYR A 61 34.39 3.84 20.62
N MET A 62 34.26 2.89 21.54
CA MET A 62 35.38 2.41 22.37
C MET A 62 36.50 1.81 21.51
N ILE A 63 36.17 0.96 20.53
CA ILE A 63 37.18 0.40 19.61
C ILE A 63 37.86 1.50 18.81
N ASN A 64 37.09 2.46 18.29
CA ASN A 64 37.65 3.57 17.52
C ASN A 64 38.61 4.42 18.36
N TYR A 65 38.22 4.72 19.60
CA TYR A 65 39.02 5.48 20.55
C TYR A 65 40.33 4.77 20.90
N LEU A 66 40.29 3.45 21.11
CA LEU A 66 41.47 2.65 21.47
C LEU A 66 42.39 2.32 20.29
N SER A 67 41.84 2.15 19.09
CA SER A 67 42.57 1.61 17.94
C SER A 67 43.10 2.69 16.99
N SER A 68 42.35 3.76 16.73
CA SER A 68 42.73 4.80 15.77
C SER A 68 41.99 6.12 16.02
N PRO A 69 42.43 6.94 16.99
CA PRO A 69 41.77 8.20 17.32
C PRO A 69 41.75 9.24 16.18
N GLY A 70 42.57 9.06 15.13
CA GLY A 70 42.59 9.92 13.94
C GLY A 70 41.62 9.52 12.82
N GLN A 71 40.95 8.38 12.92
CA GLN A 71 39.99 7.89 11.92
C GLN A 71 38.67 7.61 12.61
N TRP A 72 37.59 8.21 12.14
CA TRP A 72 36.29 8.16 12.80
C TRP A 72 35.37 7.17 12.07
N TRP A 73 35.84 5.95 11.89
CA TRP A 73 35.12 4.96 11.08
C TRP A 73 33.82 4.50 11.75
N PHE A 74 33.68 4.66 13.07
CA PHE A 74 32.48 4.27 13.81
C PHE A 74 31.20 5.00 13.35
N TYR A 75 31.32 6.17 12.71
CA TYR A 75 30.17 6.90 12.18
C TYR A 75 29.43 6.13 11.08
N TRP A 76 30.14 5.39 10.23
CA TRP A 76 29.53 4.66 9.12
C TRP A 76 28.50 3.60 9.57
N PRO A 77 28.85 2.66 10.48
CA PRO A 77 27.86 1.72 11.02
C PRO A 77 26.78 2.41 11.85
N MET A 78 27.13 3.46 12.61
CA MET A 78 26.14 4.22 13.39
C MET A 78 25.11 4.92 12.50
N LEU A 79 25.52 5.53 11.39
CA LEU A 79 24.62 6.21 10.45
C LEU A 79 23.75 5.20 9.71
N GLY A 80 24.33 4.12 9.20
CA GLY A 80 23.57 3.08 8.49
C GLY A 80 22.44 2.48 9.33
N TRP A 81 22.72 2.11 10.58
CA TRP A 81 21.72 1.56 11.49
C TRP A 81 20.84 2.63 12.15
N GLY A 82 21.38 3.82 12.40
CA GLY A 82 20.67 4.93 13.01
C GLY A 82 19.50 5.42 12.15
N VAL A 83 19.66 5.43 10.82
CA VAL A 83 18.58 5.79 9.89
C VAL A 83 17.41 4.80 9.99
N GLY A 84 17.67 3.50 10.02
CA GLY A 84 16.63 2.49 10.20
C GLY A 84 15.89 2.62 11.54
N LEU A 85 16.62 2.93 12.61
CA LEU A 85 16.03 3.19 13.93
C LEU A 85 15.16 4.45 13.93
N ALA A 86 15.58 5.50 13.24
CA ALA A 86 14.81 6.73 13.08
C ALA A 86 13.47 6.45 12.37
N PHE A 87 13.48 5.70 11.26
CA PHE A 87 12.23 5.28 10.60
C PHE A 87 11.30 4.47 11.53
N HIS A 88 11.87 3.55 12.33
CA HIS A 88 11.08 2.76 13.28
C HIS A 88 10.47 3.63 14.40
N TYR A 89 11.21 4.63 14.88
CA TYR A 89 10.72 5.62 15.84
C TYR A 89 9.50 6.37 15.28
N VAL A 90 9.64 6.89 14.06
CA VAL A 90 8.56 7.63 13.38
C VAL A 90 7.33 6.75 13.18
N ASN A 91 7.50 5.47 12.83
CA ASN A 91 6.38 4.54 12.64
C ASN A 91 5.61 4.25 13.94
N ILE A 92 6.26 4.26 15.10
CA ILE A 92 5.63 3.92 16.39
C ILE A 92 5.03 5.15 17.08
N PHE A 93 5.77 6.25 17.10
CA PHE A 93 5.38 7.46 17.82
C PHE A 93 4.59 8.43 16.94
N GLY A 94 4.72 8.33 15.61
CA GLY A 94 4.27 9.36 14.69
C GLY A 94 5.12 10.63 14.85
N ILE A 95 5.30 11.38 13.77
CA ILE A 95 5.73 12.78 13.89
C ILE A 95 4.50 13.63 13.60
N PRO A 96 4.00 14.43 14.57
CA PRO A 96 2.91 15.36 14.32
C PRO A 96 3.33 16.34 13.20
N GLY A 97 2.49 16.46 12.16
CA GLY A 97 2.75 17.26 10.97
C GLY A 97 3.48 16.57 9.79
N LEU A 98 4.28 15.51 10.01
CA LEU A 98 5.06 14.88 8.91
C LEU A 98 4.39 13.62 8.34
N ILE A 99 3.72 12.84 9.19
CA ILE A 99 2.90 11.69 8.78
C ILE A 99 1.41 12.04 8.74
N GLU A 100 1.02 13.17 9.34
CA GLU A 100 -0.37 13.62 9.35
C GLU A 100 -0.88 13.94 7.93
N GLU A 101 -0.02 14.41 7.04
CA GLU A 101 -0.32 14.58 5.60
C GLU A 101 -0.41 13.25 4.84
N MET A 102 0.18 12.17 5.36
CA MET A 102 0.07 10.80 4.83
C MET A 102 -0.92 9.94 5.63
N SER A 103 -1.69 10.56 6.53
CA SER A 103 -2.72 9.88 7.31
C SER A 103 -3.92 9.57 6.40
N PRO A 104 -4.54 8.39 6.53
CA PRO A 104 -5.81 8.08 5.87
C PRO A 104 -6.89 9.13 6.12
N GLU A 105 -6.88 9.78 7.30
CA GLU A 105 -7.82 10.84 7.64
C GLU A 105 -7.60 12.12 6.82
N TRP A 106 -6.35 12.44 6.49
CA TRP A 106 -6.02 13.58 5.64
C TRP A 106 -6.35 13.26 4.18
N GLU A 107 -6.04 12.06 3.71
CA GLU A 107 -6.42 11.58 2.37
C GLU A 107 -7.93 11.68 2.16
N GLU A 108 -8.72 11.18 3.13
CA GLU A 108 -10.17 11.21 3.05
C GLU A 108 -10.73 12.65 3.09
N LYS A 109 -10.13 13.54 3.89
CA LYS A 109 -10.46 14.97 3.86
C LYS A 109 -10.22 15.60 2.49
N GLN A 110 -9.09 15.28 1.84
CA GLN A 110 -8.78 15.82 0.52
C GLN A 110 -9.70 15.26 -0.57
N ILE A 111 -9.99 13.95 -0.53
CA ILE A 111 -10.96 13.32 -1.45
C ILE A 111 -12.33 13.98 -1.31
N GLN A 112 -12.82 14.16 -0.07
CA GLN A 112 -14.09 14.85 0.16
C GLN A 112 -14.08 16.33 -0.26
N ALA A 113 -12.93 17.00 -0.15
CA ALA A 113 -12.79 18.38 -0.62
C ALA A 113 -12.87 18.45 -2.16
N GLU A 114 -12.19 17.55 -2.86
CA GLU A 114 -12.21 17.50 -4.32
C GLU A 114 -13.59 17.06 -4.86
N LEU A 115 -14.23 16.06 -4.24
CA LEU A 115 -15.60 15.66 -4.57
C LEU A 115 -16.59 16.82 -4.47
N ARG A 116 -16.53 17.60 -3.38
CA ARG A 116 -17.37 18.81 -3.22
C ARG A 116 -17.09 19.87 -4.29
N ARG A 117 -15.85 19.97 -4.75
CA ARG A 117 -15.47 20.89 -5.83
C ARG A 117 -16.02 20.44 -7.19
N LEU A 118 -16.00 19.13 -7.46
CA LEU A 118 -16.56 18.53 -8.68
C LEU A 118 -18.09 18.66 -8.70
N GLU A 119 -18.75 18.42 -7.57
CA GLU A 119 -20.20 18.60 -7.39
C GLU A 119 -20.62 20.05 -7.66
N LYS A 120 -19.90 21.04 -7.10
CA LYS A 120 -20.15 22.47 -7.37
C LYS A 120 -19.95 22.85 -8.84
N LYS A 121 -19.09 22.15 -9.57
CA LYS A 121 -18.91 22.33 -11.02
C LYS A 121 -20.00 21.65 -11.85
N GLY A 122 -20.99 21.01 -11.21
CA GLY A 122 -22.04 20.26 -11.88
C GLY A 122 -21.53 18.99 -12.57
N MET A 123 -20.36 18.48 -12.17
CA MET A 123 -19.78 17.29 -12.74
C MET A 123 -20.46 16.05 -12.16
N ASP A 124 -21.06 15.23 -13.02
CA ASP A 124 -21.68 13.97 -12.64
C ASP A 124 -20.61 12.95 -12.25
N ILE A 125 -20.42 12.76 -10.95
CA ILE A 125 -19.42 11.86 -10.35
C ILE A 125 -19.74 10.38 -10.64
N SER A 126 -20.99 10.07 -11.02
CA SER A 126 -21.40 8.70 -11.39
C SER A 126 -21.03 8.33 -12.83
N LYS A 127 -20.72 9.33 -13.67
CA LYS A 127 -20.23 9.11 -15.02
C LYS A 127 -18.71 8.89 -14.99
N PRO A 128 -18.19 7.84 -15.65
CA PRO A 128 -16.76 7.69 -15.83
C PRO A 128 -16.23 8.94 -16.55
N ALA A 129 -15.11 9.48 -16.07
CA ALA A 129 -14.44 10.61 -16.70
C ALA A 129 -14.38 10.35 -18.21
N PRO A 130 -14.75 11.32 -19.07
CA PRO A 130 -14.61 11.16 -20.51
C PRO A 130 -13.17 10.71 -20.75
N ARG A 131 -12.98 9.50 -21.28
CA ARG A 131 -11.66 9.08 -21.73
C ARG A 131 -11.19 10.21 -22.65
N GLU A 132 -10.00 10.75 -22.39
CA GLU A 132 -9.36 11.69 -23.30
C GLU A 132 -9.04 10.94 -24.60
N GLU A 133 -10.06 10.72 -25.42
CA GLU A 133 -9.90 10.36 -26.83
C GLU A 133 -9.34 11.62 -27.48
N LYS A 134 -8.00 11.67 -27.56
CA LYS A 134 -7.27 12.83 -28.09
C LYS A 134 -7.89 13.19 -29.44
N PRO A 135 -8.53 14.37 -29.58
CA PRO A 135 -9.22 14.77 -30.81
C PRO A 135 -8.27 14.92 -32.02
N LEU A 136 -6.95 14.80 -31.80
CA LEU A 136 -5.94 14.71 -32.83
C LEU A 136 -5.97 13.38 -33.60
N GLU A 137 -6.22 12.23 -32.96
CA GLU A 137 -6.28 10.93 -33.67
C GLU A 137 -7.48 10.87 -34.63
N LEU A 138 -8.64 11.39 -34.22
CA LEU A 138 -9.83 11.42 -35.08
C LEU A 138 -9.62 12.25 -36.34
N LYS A 139 -8.94 13.39 -36.22
CA LYS A 139 -8.58 14.23 -37.38
C LYS A 139 -7.59 13.54 -38.31
N GLU A 140 -6.62 12.82 -37.76
CA GLU A 140 -5.66 12.04 -38.54
C GLU A 140 -6.31 10.83 -39.23
N LEU A 141 -7.25 10.16 -38.56
CA LEU A 141 -8.02 9.05 -39.11
C LEU A 141 -8.99 9.52 -40.20
N GLU A 142 -9.68 10.63 -40.02
CA GLU A 142 -10.53 11.23 -41.06
C GLU A 142 -9.71 11.68 -42.27
N LYS A 143 -8.53 12.27 -42.04
CA LYS A 143 -7.61 12.66 -43.10
C LYS A 143 -7.10 11.44 -43.88
N ARG A 144 -6.62 10.39 -43.19
CA ARG A 144 -6.21 9.12 -43.81
C ARG A 144 -7.34 8.44 -44.55
N LYS A 145 -8.56 8.48 -44.00
CA LYS A 145 -9.74 7.92 -44.66
C LYS A 145 -10.09 8.71 -45.91
N LYS A 146 -10.02 10.04 -45.90
CA LYS A 146 -10.21 10.85 -47.11
C LYS A 146 -9.12 10.60 -48.17
N GLU A 147 -7.86 10.51 -47.77
CA GLU A 147 -6.75 10.13 -48.68
C GLU A 147 -6.94 8.72 -49.25
N SER A 148 -7.43 7.77 -48.44
CA SER A 148 -7.66 6.37 -48.85
C SER A 148 -8.80 6.18 -49.86
N TRP A 149 -9.76 7.10 -49.93
CA TRP A 149 -10.96 6.97 -50.78
C TRP A 149 -10.80 7.66 -52.14
N ASP A 150 -9.63 8.26 -52.45
CA ASP A 150 -9.40 9.05 -53.69
C ASP A 150 -8.64 8.30 -54.80
N ASP A 151 -8.19 7.06 -54.57
CA ASP A 151 -7.20 6.42 -55.48
C ASP A 151 -7.75 5.31 -56.41
N ASN A 152 -9.02 4.88 -56.33
CA ASN A 152 -9.50 3.73 -57.14
C ASN A 152 -10.95 3.78 -57.66
N GLU A 153 -11.59 4.96 -57.77
CA GLU A 153 -12.98 5.04 -58.25
C GLU A 153 -13.22 5.73 -59.61
N LEU A 154 -12.21 6.21 -60.34
CA LEU A 154 -12.44 6.89 -61.63
C LEU A 154 -11.46 6.55 -62.78
N VAL A 155 -11.23 5.25 -63.06
CA VAL A 155 -10.91 4.76 -64.42
C VAL A 155 -11.55 3.39 -64.67
#